data_AF-A0A954KWZ9-F1
#
_entry.id   AF-A0A954KWZ9-F1
#
_cell.length_a   1.000
_cell.length_b   1.000
_cell.length_c   1.000
_cell.angle_alpha   90.00
_cell.angle_beta   90.00
_cell.angle_gamma   90.00
#
_symmetry.space_group_name_H-M   'P 1'
#
loop_
_entity.id
_entity.type
_entity.pdbx_description
1 polymer ?
#
loop_
_entity_poly.entity_id
_entity_poly.type
_entity_poly.pdbx_seq_one_letter_code
_entity_poly.pdbx_strand_id
1 'polypeptide(L)'
;MTTGEFELSPREFSIDVIRRLREQGFTAFWAGGCVRDLLLGRPATDFDVATNATPAEVREVFGTRRTLAVGESFGVMIVLGPKSAGQVEVATFRLDGTYADGRRPDHVEFCDAEHDAQRRDFTINGMF
;
A
#
# COMPACT_ATOMS: atom_id res chain seq x y z
N MET A 1 32.88 13.71 -13.79
CA MET A 1 32.36 13.75 -12.40
C MET A 1 31.19 12.78 -12.37
N THR A 2 31.38 11.62 -11.76
CA THR A 2 30.41 10.53 -11.68
C THR A 2 29.25 10.95 -10.78
N THR A 3 28.07 11.16 -11.36
CA THR A 3 26.80 11.13 -10.64
C THR A 3 26.70 9.78 -9.96
N GLY A 4 26.87 9.74 -8.63
CA GLY A 4 26.53 8.56 -7.86
C GLY A 4 25.05 8.26 -8.07
N GLU A 5 24.74 7.08 -8.58
CA GLU A 5 23.38 6.57 -8.58
C GLU A 5 22.94 6.48 -7.11
N PHE A 6 22.14 7.43 -6.66
CA PHE A 6 21.50 7.34 -5.36
C PHE A 6 20.52 6.16 -5.43
N GLU A 7 20.92 5.02 -4.86
CA GLU A 7 20.05 3.87 -4.71
C GLU A 7 18.91 4.23 -3.77
N LEU A 8 17.69 4.23 -4.30
CA LEU A 8 16.48 4.43 -3.50
C LEU A 8 16.37 3.31 -2.46
N SER A 9 16.17 3.69 -1.20
CA SER A 9 15.82 2.76 -0.12
C SER A 9 14.33 2.37 -0.19
N PRO A 10 13.90 1.27 0.48
CA PRO A 10 12.49 0.89 0.55
C PRO A 10 11.59 2.00 1.11
N ARG A 11 12.10 2.77 2.10
CA ARG A 11 11.38 3.91 2.68
C ARG A 11 11.22 5.03 1.67
N GLU A 12 12.27 5.42 0.96
CA GLU A 12 12.19 6.50 -0.03
C GLU A 12 11.30 6.11 -1.21
N PHE A 13 11.34 4.83 -1.62
CA PHE A 13 10.49 4.35 -2.68
C PHE A 13 9.00 4.32 -2.29
N SER A 14 8.65 3.92 -1.05
CA SER A 14 7.26 4.00 -0.59
C SER A 14 6.75 5.45 -0.49
N ILE A 15 7.62 6.40 -0.14
CA ILE A 15 7.28 7.84 -0.21
C ILE A 15 7.01 8.26 -1.66
N ASP A 16 7.82 7.82 -2.62
CA ASP A 16 7.58 8.10 -4.05
C ASP A 16 6.25 7.52 -4.54
N VAL A 17 5.90 6.30 -4.11
CA VAL A 17 4.61 5.67 -4.42
C VAL A 17 3.45 6.52 -3.89
N ILE A 18 3.50 6.93 -2.61
CA ILE A 18 2.48 7.80 -2.01
C ILE A 18 2.39 9.13 -2.77
N ARG A 19 3.54 9.76 -3.05
CA ARG A 19 3.60 11.04 -3.77
C ARG A 19 2.93 10.94 -5.13
N ARG A 20 3.28 9.92 -5.92
CA ARG A 20 2.72 9.73 -7.28
C ARG A 20 1.22 9.47 -7.28
N LEU A 21 0.71 8.72 -6.29
CA LEU A 21 -0.74 8.53 -6.13
C LEU A 21 -1.43 9.87 -5.79
N ARG A 22 -0.86 10.65 -4.87
CA ARG A 22 -1.39 11.97 -4.48
C ARG A 22 -1.35 12.98 -5.62
N GLU A 23 -0.32 12.94 -6.47
CA GLU A 23 -0.21 13.78 -7.67
C GLU A 23 -1.32 13.49 -8.70
N GLN A 24 -1.93 12.30 -8.66
CA GLN A 24 -3.09 11.93 -9.48
C GLN A 24 -4.42 12.19 -8.77
N GLY A 25 -4.40 12.81 -7.59
CA GLY A 25 -5.61 13.15 -6.82
C GLY A 25 -6.11 12.05 -5.88
N PHE A 26 -5.37 10.96 -5.72
CA PHE A 26 -5.72 9.90 -4.78
C PHE A 26 -5.26 10.22 -3.36
N THR A 27 -6.03 9.73 -2.39
CA THR A 27 -5.58 9.66 -1.00
C THR A 27 -4.69 8.45 -0.86
N ALA A 28 -3.49 8.62 -0.30
CA ALA A 28 -2.55 7.54 -0.07
C ALA A 28 -1.77 7.74 1.24
N PHE A 29 -1.59 6.67 1.99
CA PHE A 29 -0.94 6.67 3.30
C PHE A 29 -0.07 5.43 3.48
N TRP A 30 0.90 5.48 4.38
CA TRP A 30 1.50 4.25 4.89
C TRP A 30 0.49 3.50 5.75
N ALA A 31 0.50 2.18 5.72
CA ALA A 31 -0.42 1.37 6.51
C ALA A 31 0.28 0.21 7.21
N GLY A 32 -0.32 -0.27 8.30
CA GLY A 32 0.09 -1.51 8.97
C GLY A 32 1.32 -1.37 9.86
N GLY A 33 2.16 -2.41 9.86
CA GLY A 33 3.27 -2.57 10.82
C GLY A 33 4.30 -1.44 10.78
N CYS A 34 4.52 -0.84 9.61
CA CYS A 34 5.48 0.24 9.43
C CYS A 34 5.10 1.48 10.23
N VAL A 35 3.81 1.81 10.29
CA VAL A 35 3.27 2.95 11.05
C VAL A 35 3.46 2.70 12.55
N ARG A 36 3.10 1.50 13.01
CA ARG A 36 3.33 1.07 14.40
C ARG A 36 4.80 1.19 14.80
N ASP A 37 5.69 0.63 14.00
CA ASP A 37 7.10 0.52 14.36
C ASP A 37 7.74 1.91 14.41
N LEU A 38 7.42 2.79 13.46
CA LEU A 38 7.84 4.19 13.47
C LEU A 38 7.32 4.96 14.71
N LEU A 39 6.05 4.77 15.08
CA LEU A 39 5.48 5.39 16.29
C LEU A 39 6.15 4.90 17.59
N LEU A 40 6.64 3.66 17.60
CA LEU A 40 7.41 3.09 18.71
C LEU A 40 8.91 3.43 18.66
N GLY A 41 9.35 4.25 17.70
CA GLY A 41 10.76 4.58 17.51
C GLY A 41 11.63 3.40 17.06
N ARG A 42 11.03 2.37 16.47
CA ARG A 42 11.69 1.17 15.94
C ARG A 42 11.89 1.31 14.42
N PRO A 43 12.95 0.70 13.86
CA PRO A 43 13.10 0.64 12.41
C PRO A 43 11.99 -0.23 11.80
N ALA A 44 11.27 0.32 10.82
CA ALA A 44 10.34 -0.44 9.99
C ALA A 44 11.11 -1.19 8.89
N THR A 45 10.78 -2.46 8.69
CA THR A 45 11.44 -3.33 7.69
C THR A 45 10.70 -3.39 6.37
N ASP A 46 9.39 -3.16 6.39
CA ASP A 46 8.49 -3.26 5.26
C ASP A 46 7.58 -2.02 5.22
N PHE A 47 7.16 -1.59 4.04
CA PHE A 47 6.32 -0.40 3.86
C PHE A 47 5.16 -0.70 2.93
N ASP A 48 3.96 -0.73 3.50
CA ASP A 48 2.71 -0.90 2.76
C ASP A 48 2.01 0.46 2.60
N VAL A 49 1.24 0.60 1.52
CA VAL A 49 0.47 1.80 1.21
C VAL A 49 -1.01 1.45 1.12
N ALA A 50 -1.86 2.23 1.79
CA ALA A 50 -3.31 2.18 1.60
C ALA A 50 -3.77 3.40 0.80
N THR A 51 -4.72 3.22 -0.13
CA THR A 51 -5.17 4.27 -1.06
C THR A 51 -6.64 4.12 -1.44
N ASN A 52 -7.29 5.20 -1.89
CA ASN A 52 -8.61 5.08 -2.51
C ASN A 52 -8.55 4.71 -4.01
N ALA A 53 -7.35 4.59 -4.59
CA ALA A 53 -7.17 4.10 -5.95
C ALA A 53 -7.47 2.60 -6.05
N THR A 54 -8.29 2.21 -7.01
CA THR A 54 -8.56 0.82 -7.39
C THR A 54 -7.32 0.14 -8.00
N PRO A 55 -7.26 -1.20 -8.07
CA PRO A 55 -6.15 -1.90 -8.72
C PRO A 55 -5.89 -1.47 -10.17
N ALA A 56 -6.95 -1.14 -10.91
CA ALA A 56 -6.86 -0.63 -12.27
C ALA A 56 -6.19 0.76 -12.29
N GLU A 57 -6.61 1.69 -11.43
CA GLU A 57 -6.02 3.03 -11.33
C GLU A 57 -4.56 2.97 -10.86
N VAL A 58 -4.23 2.11 -9.88
CA VAL A 58 -2.82 1.88 -9.49
C VAL A 58 -1.99 1.42 -10.68
N ARG A 59 -2.54 0.53 -11.51
CA ARG A 59 -1.88 0.07 -12.75
C ARG A 59 -1.72 1.19 -13.77
N GLU A 60 -2.67 2.12 -13.87
CA GLU A 60 -2.55 3.31 -14.72
C GLU A 60 -1.44 4.25 -14.23
N VAL A 61 -1.35 4.51 -12.92
CA VAL A 61 -0.33 5.39 -12.34
C VAL A 61 1.09 4.85 -12.52
N PHE A 62 1.30 3.54 -12.33
CA PHE A 62 2.64 2.95 -12.29
C PHE A 62 3.04 2.17 -13.55
N GLY A 63 2.06 1.79 -14.37
CA GLY A 63 2.24 1.04 -15.62
C GLY A 63 2.32 -0.49 -15.41
N THR A 64 1.82 -1.24 -16.39
CA THR A 64 1.70 -2.71 -16.36
C THR A 64 3.00 -3.47 -16.09
N ARG A 65 4.15 -2.92 -16.49
CA ARG A 65 5.46 -3.55 -16.29
C ARG A 65 5.99 -3.41 -14.86
N ARG A 66 5.45 -2.46 -14.09
CA ARG A 66 5.86 -2.17 -12.71
C ARG A 66 4.82 -2.56 -11.68
N THR A 67 3.75 -3.24 -12.08
CA THR A 67 2.67 -3.63 -11.18
C THR A 67 2.36 -5.11 -11.31
N LEU A 68 2.22 -5.81 -10.18
CA LEU A 68 1.80 -7.21 -10.14
C LEU A 68 0.46 -7.34 -9.41
N ALA A 69 -0.48 -8.04 -10.04
CA ALA A 69 -1.81 -8.32 -9.48
C ALA A 69 -1.77 -9.61 -8.65
N VAL A 70 -1.30 -9.50 -7.41
CA VAL A 70 -1.14 -10.67 -6.52
C VAL A 70 -2.40 -10.94 -5.71
N GLY A 71 -3.24 -9.92 -5.53
CA GLY A 71 -4.52 -10.00 -4.83
C GLY A 71 -5.55 -9.00 -5.38
N GLU A 72 -5.60 -8.82 -6.70
CA GLU A 72 -6.47 -7.83 -7.35
C GLU A 72 -7.95 -8.01 -7.00
N SER A 73 -8.44 -9.26 -6.88
CA SER A 73 -9.80 -9.56 -6.40
C SER A 73 -10.08 -9.09 -4.97
N PHE A 74 -9.04 -8.78 -4.20
CA PHE A 74 -9.11 -8.22 -2.86
C PHE A 74 -8.63 -6.76 -2.81
N GLY A 75 -8.38 -6.11 -3.94
CA GLY A 75 -7.90 -4.73 -3.96
C GLY A 75 -6.40 -4.57 -3.65
N VAL A 76 -5.57 -5.59 -3.85
CA VAL A 76 -4.12 -5.53 -3.55
C VAL A 76 -3.27 -5.63 -4.81
N MET A 77 -2.35 -4.68 -4.98
CA MET A 77 -1.37 -4.61 -6.06
C MET A 77 0.04 -4.46 -5.49
N ILE A 78 1.04 -5.09 -6.11
CA ILE A 78 2.45 -4.83 -5.80
C ILE A 78 3.01 -3.84 -6.82
N VAL A 79 3.66 -2.78 -6.35
CA VAL A 79 4.41 -1.83 -7.18
C VAL A 79 5.91 -2.12 -7.06
N LEU A 80 6.54 -2.37 -8.20
CA LEU A 80 7.96 -2.73 -8.31
C LEU A 80 8.84 -1.47 -8.38
N GLY A 81 9.78 -1.40 -7.45
CA GLY A 81 10.84 -0.40 -7.40
C GLY A 81 12.11 -0.81 -8.14
N PRO A 82 13.13 0.06 -8.14
CA PRO A 82 14.48 -0.35 -8.51
C PRO A 82 15.01 -1.44 -7.56
N LYS A 83 16.04 -2.17 -8.00
CA LYS A 83 16.55 -3.36 -7.30
C LYS A 83 16.92 -3.11 -5.82
N SER A 84 17.43 -1.93 -5.50
CA SER A 84 17.81 -1.51 -4.14
C SER A 84 16.60 -1.26 -3.22
N ALA A 85 15.46 -0.87 -3.79
CA ALA A 85 14.26 -0.47 -3.05
C ALA A 85 13.27 -1.63 -2.84
N GLY A 86 13.34 -2.66 -3.68
CA GLY A 86 12.41 -3.79 -3.63
C GLY A 86 11.03 -3.44 -4.17
N GLN A 87 9.99 -3.73 -3.39
CA GLN A 87 8.59 -3.62 -3.80
C GLN A 87 7.74 -3.00 -2.68
N VAL A 88 6.60 -2.42 -3.04
CA VAL A 88 5.62 -1.84 -2.12
C VAL A 88 4.27 -2.46 -2.39
N GLU A 89 3.61 -2.98 -1.35
CA GLU A 89 2.21 -3.39 -1.45
C GLU A 89 1.31 -2.17 -1.38
N VAL A 90 0.35 -2.08 -2.31
CA VAL A 90 -0.63 -1.01 -2.40
C VAL A 90 -2.03 -1.64 -2.30
N ALA A 91 -2.72 -1.34 -1.22
CA ALA A 91 -4.06 -1.83 -0.94
C ALA A 91 -5.11 -0.72 -1.12
N THR A 92 -6.15 -1.00 -1.89
CA THR A 92 -7.33 -0.14 -1.99
C THR A 92 -8.13 -0.20 -0.69
N PHE A 93 -8.61 0.95 -0.20
CA PHE A 93 -9.55 1.03 0.91
C PHE A 93 -10.78 0.17 0.62
N ARG A 94 -11.14 -0.69 1.57
CA ARG A 94 -12.21 -1.65 1.38
C ARG A 94 -12.94 -1.98 2.67
N LEU A 95 -14.16 -2.47 2.51
CA LEU A 95 -14.92 -3.24 3.49
C LEU A 95 -14.75 -4.71 3.16
N ASP A 96 -14.54 -5.52 4.19
CA ASP A 96 -14.43 -6.96 4.05
C ASP A 96 -15.84 -7.57 4.23
N GLY A 97 -16.23 -8.45 3.30
CA GLY A 97 -17.47 -9.22 3.38
C GLY A 97 -17.43 -10.32 4.45
N THR A 98 -18.32 -11.31 4.35
CA THR A 98 -18.30 -12.47 5.24
C THR A 98 -16.98 -13.23 5.15
N TYR A 99 -16.53 -13.77 6.28
CA TYR A 99 -15.36 -14.64 6.34
C TYR A 99 -15.83 -16.08 6.50
N ALA A 100 -15.95 -16.83 5.40
CA ALA A 100 -16.33 -18.24 5.48
C ALA A 100 -15.27 -19.11 6.18
N ASP A 101 -13.98 -18.74 6.07
CA ASP A 101 -12.84 -19.47 6.65
C ASP A 101 -12.16 -18.76 7.84
N GLY A 102 -12.67 -17.58 8.22
CA GLY A 102 -12.16 -16.76 9.32
C GLY A 102 -10.82 -16.04 9.05
N ARG A 103 -10.26 -16.12 7.84
CA ARG A 103 -8.97 -15.46 7.50
C ARG A 103 -9.04 -14.59 6.26
N ARG A 104 -9.90 -14.93 5.29
CA ARG A 104 -10.08 -14.15 4.06
C ARG A 104 -11.56 -13.85 3.85
N PRO A 105 -11.91 -12.62 3.46
CA PRO A 105 -13.29 -12.30 3.15
C PRO A 105 -13.68 -12.94 1.81
N ASP A 106 -14.94 -13.33 1.68
CA ASP A 106 -15.49 -13.92 0.46
C ASP A 106 -15.57 -12.91 -0.69
N HIS A 107 -15.71 -11.62 -0.34
CA HIS A 107 -15.73 -10.49 -1.26
C HIS A 107 -15.25 -9.21 -0.54
N VAL A 108 -14.90 -8.19 -1.32
CA VAL A 108 -14.55 -6.86 -0.80
C VAL A 108 -15.34 -5.78 -1.54
N GLU A 109 -15.68 -4.72 -0.83
CA GLU A 109 -16.32 -3.53 -1.41
C GLU A 109 -15.40 -2.32 -1.19
N PHE A 110 -15.09 -1.55 -2.22
CA PHE A 110 -14.21 -0.38 -2.05
C PHE A 110 -14.94 0.76 -1.32
N CYS A 111 -14.23 1.40 -0.38
CA CYS A 111 -14.79 2.41 0.51
C CYS A 111 -13.82 3.59 0.71
N ASP A 112 -14.15 4.48 1.65
CA ASP A 112 -13.24 5.54 2.07
C ASP A 112 -12.27 5.06 3.16
N ALA A 113 -11.33 5.94 3.50
CA ALA A 113 -10.29 5.66 4.47
C ALA A 113 -10.88 5.41 5.88
N GLU A 114 -11.93 6.12 6.28
CA GLU A 114 -12.50 5.96 7.62
C GLU A 114 -13.11 4.56 7.80
N HIS A 115 -13.86 4.10 6.81
CA HIS A 115 -14.47 2.77 6.81
C HIS A 115 -13.41 1.65 6.69
N ASP A 116 -12.32 1.85 5.93
CA ASP A 116 -11.20 0.90 5.88
C ASP A 116 -10.49 0.80 7.24
N ALA A 117 -10.35 1.90 7.99
CA ALA A 117 -9.73 1.90 9.31
C ALA A 117 -10.55 1.06 10.29
N GLN A 118 -11.88 1.21 10.26
CA GLN A 118 -12.81 0.57 11.18
C GLN A 118 -12.85 -0.95 11.04
N ARG A 119 -12.58 -1.51 9.85
CA ARG A 119 -12.56 -2.96 9.62
C ARG A 119 -11.26 -3.64 10.06
N ARG A 120 -10.19 -2.89 10.32
CA ARG A 120 -8.87 -3.48 10.57
C ARG A 120 -8.78 -3.94 12.03
N ASP A 121 -8.63 -5.25 12.20
CA ASP A 121 -8.45 -5.87 13.51
C ASP A 121 -7.18 -5.35 14.19
N PHE A 122 -7.35 -4.92 15.45
CA PHE A 122 -6.43 -4.12 16.26
C PHE A 122 -6.25 -2.67 15.74
N THR A 123 -6.57 -1.69 16.59
CA THR A 123 -6.42 -0.24 16.34
C THR A 123 -5.05 0.15 15.79
N ILE A 124 -4.02 -0.65 16.07
CA ILE A 124 -2.64 -0.43 15.60
C ILE A 124 -2.44 -0.73 14.11
N ASN A 125 -3.24 -1.63 13.54
CA ASN A 125 -3.18 -2.01 12.13
C ASN A 125 -4.06 -1.12 11.25
N GLY A 126 -4.99 -0.38 11.86
CA GLY A 126 -5.84 0.65 11.24
C GLY A 126 -5.24 2.05 11.22
N MET A 127 -3.96 2.21 11.58
CA MET A 127 -3.28 3.50 11.48
C MET A 127 -2.75 3.73 10.07
N PHE A 128 -3.12 4.89 9.52
CA PHE A 128 -2.61 5.47 8.29
C PHE A 128 -2.74 6.99 8.34
#